data_AF-K3V878-F1
#
_entry.id   AF-K3V878-F1
#
_cell.length_a   1.000
_cell.length_b   1.000
_cell.length_c   1.000
_cell.angle_alpha   90.00
_cell.angle_beta   90.00
_cell.angle_gamma   90.00
#
_symmetry.space_group_name_H-M   'P 1'
#
loop_
_entity.id
_entity.type
_entity.pdbx_description
1 polymer ?
#
loop_
_entity_poly.entity_id
_entity_poly.type
_entity_poly.pdbx_seq_one_letter_code
_entity_poly.pdbx_strand_id
1 'polypeptide(L)'
;MSRRFFTTSAAAHAIKRIIGYPIEKLEPQWRSAVETYKNNGAKERTGQDVKAVLINCPADGSSPVHTSRYNPSDKREIISAKMKLADGTIAPGTHHIFVDGKGTSRKGQTPK
;
A
#
# COMPACT_ATOMS: atom_id res chain seq x y z
N MET A 1 -0.52 24.10 -30.46
CA MET A 1 -0.04 22.76 -30.03
C MET A 1 0.26 22.82 -28.53
N SER A 2 -0.61 22.28 -27.67
CA SER A 2 -0.41 22.33 -26.22
C SER A 2 0.43 21.13 -25.76
N ARG A 3 1.66 21.41 -25.29
CA ARG A 3 2.54 20.40 -24.69
C ARG A 3 2.00 20.04 -23.31
N ARG A 4 1.49 18.81 -23.16
CA ARG A 4 1.19 18.23 -21.85
C ARG A 4 2.53 17.89 -21.18
N PHE A 5 2.94 18.69 -20.21
CA PHE A 5 3.98 18.31 -19.26
C PHE A 5 3.41 17.22 -18.36
N PHE A 6 3.68 15.95 -18.69
CA PHE A 6 3.58 14.88 -17.71
C PHE A 6 4.71 15.08 -16.70
N THR A 7 4.42 15.84 -15.65
CA THR A 7 5.29 15.89 -14.47
C THR A 7 5.30 14.50 -13.86
N THR A 8 6.32 13.71 -14.18
CA THR A 8 6.69 12.48 -13.48
C THR A 8 7.36 12.81 -12.13
N SER A 9 6.76 13.68 -11.32
CA SER A 9 7.22 14.00 -9.96
C SER A 9 6.44 13.21 -8.93
N ALA A 10 6.55 11.89 -8.97
CA ALA A 10 6.11 11.01 -7.89
C ALA A 10 7.12 9.89 -7.58
N ALA A 11 7.96 9.52 -8.56
CA ALA A 11 9.01 8.52 -8.35
C ALA A 11 10.26 9.09 -7.66
N ALA A 12 10.59 10.37 -7.87
CA ALA A 12 11.84 10.97 -7.38
C ALA A 12 11.83 11.45 -5.91
N HIS A 13 10.67 11.52 -5.26
CA HIS A 13 10.55 11.88 -3.83
C HIS A 13 10.33 10.67 -2.90
N ALA A 14 10.31 9.45 -3.44
CA ALA A 14 9.74 8.28 -2.77
C ALA A 14 10.63 7.56 -1.74
N ILE A 15 11.86 8.01 -1.44
CA ILE A 15 12.84 7.18 -0.68
C ILE A 15 13.35 7.81 0.62
N LYS A 16 13.18 9.12 0.87
CA LYS A 16 13.73 9.78 2.07
C LYS A 16 12.86 9.76 3.34
N ARG A 17 11.64 9.19 3.33
CA ARG A 17 10.74 9.15 4.50
C ARG A 17 10.04 7.80 4.66
N ILE A 18 10.79 6.71 4.83
CA ILE A 18 10.17 5.44 5.25
C ILE A 18 10.12 5.41 6.78
N ILE A 19 9.24 6.23 7.35
CA ILE A 19 8.61 5.95 8.64
C ILE A 19 7.14 5.77 8.28
N GLY A 20 6.69 4.51 8.19
CA GLY A 20 5.30 4.21 7.85
C GLY A 20 4.33 4.74 8.91
N TYR A 21 3.06 4.93 8.54
CA TYR A 21 2.02 5.20 9.53
C TYR A 21 2.02 4.07 10.58
N PRO A 22 2.04 4.38 11.89
CA PRO A 22 2.10 3.37 12.95
C PRO A 22 0.85 2.48 12.92
N ILE A 23 1.05 1.17 12.78
CA ILE A 23 -0.04 0.18 12.69
C ILE A 23 -0.92 0.28 13.94
N GLU A 24 -0.35 0.60 15.10
CA GLU A 24 -1.04 0.69 16.38
C GLU A 24 -2.10 1.81 16.41
N LYS A 25 -1.95 2.84 15.57
CA LYS A 25 -2.92 3.94 15.42
C LYS A 25 -4.03 3.62 14.41
N LEU A 26 -3.99 2.46 13.75
CA LEU A 26 -5.11 2.02 12.92
C LEU A 26 -6.25 1.52 13.80
N GLU A 27 -7.47 1.68 13.30
CA GLU A 27 -8.62 1.00 13.86
C GLU A 27 -8.38 -0.52 13.91
N PRO A 28 -8.96 -1.24 14.88
CA PRO A 28 -8.72 -2.68 15.06
C PRO A 28 -8.90 -3.51 13.79
N GLN A 29 -9.94 -3.24 12.99
CA GLN A 29 -10.21 -3.94 11.74
C GLN A 29 -9.06 -3.81 10.73
N TRP A 30 -8.50 -2.60 10.60
CA TRP A 30 -7.42 -2.31 9.67
C TRP A 30 -6.08 -2.87 10.14
N ARG A 31 -5.86 -2.98 11.46
CA ARG A 31 -4.72 -3.71 12.03
C ARG A 31 -4.77 -5.18 11.64
N SER A 32 -5.91 -5.83 11.88
CA SER A 32 -6.13 -7.23 11.52
C SER A 32 -5.99 -7.44 10.01
N ALA A 33 -6.49 -6.52 9.19
CA ALA A 33 -6.35 -6.57 7.74
C ALA A 33 -4.88 -6.52 7.28
N VAL A 34 -4.10 -5.60 7.84
CA VAL A 34 -2.67 -5.47 7.53
C VAL A 34 -1.88 -6.72 7.91
N GLU A 35 -2.13 -7.28 9.09
CA GLU A 35 -1.46 -8.52 9.54
C GLU A 35 -1.89 -9.73 8.68
N THR A 36 -3.18 -9.86 8.40
CA THR A 36 -3.70 -10.92 7.52
C THR A 36 -3.07 -10.85 6.13
N TYR A 37 -3.00 -9.64 5.57
CA TYR A 37 -2.41 -9.44 4.26
C TYR A 37 -0.90 -9.73 4.27
N LYS A 38 -0.17 -9.26 5.28
CA LYS A 38 1.26 -9.52 5.45
C LYS A 38 1.58 -11.01 5.42
N ASN A 39 0.79 -11.81 6.13
CA ASN A 39 1.03 -13.24 6.29
C ASN A 39 0.61 -14.08 5.07
N ASN A 40 -0.49 -13.70 4.41
CA ASN A 40 -1.07 -14.48 3.31
C ASN A 40 -0.87 -13.78 1.95
N GLY A 41 -1.59 -12.68 1.72
CA GLY A 41 -1.68 -12.05 0.40
C GLY A 41 -0.35 -11.44 -0.09
N ALA A 42 0.43 -10.82 0.78
CA ALA A 42 1.69 -10.19 0.43
C ALA A 42 2.78 -11.20 0.10
N LYS A 43 2.87 -12.30 0.86
CA LYS A 43 3.79 -13.41 0.56
C LYS A 43 3.50 -14.04 -0.81
N GLU A 44 2.23 -14.35 -1.07
CA GLU A 44 1.81 -14.90 -2.38
C GLU A 44 2.18 -13.98 -3.55
N ARG A 45 2.10 -12.67 -3.34
CA ARG A 45 2.35 -11.66 -4.39
C ARG A 45 3.81 -11.34 -4.61
N THR A 46 4.61 -11.42 -3.57
CA THR A 46 6.02 -11.04 -3.60
C THR A 46 6.94 -12.24 -3.76
N GLY A 47 6.43 -13.46 -3.51
CA GLY A 47 7.23 -14.69 -3.51
C GLY A 47 8.22 -14.78 -2.34
N GLN A 48 8.16 -13.84 -1.39
CA GLN A 48 9.06 -13.75 -0.25
C GLN A 48 8.27 -13.43 1.03
N ASP A 49 8.84 -13.79 2.17
CA ASP A 49 8.29 -13.37 3.46
C ASP A 49 8.42 -11.85 3.65
N VAL A 50 7.41 -11.24 4.25
CA VAL A 50 7.35 -9.80 4.50
C VAL A 50 7.84 -9.50 5.91
N LYS A 51 8.98 -8.83 6.00
CA LYS A 51 9.57 -8.37 7.27
C LYS A 51 8.76 -7.25 7.90
N ALA A 52 8.30 -6.28 7.11
CA ALA A 52 7.52 -5.15 7.62
C ALA A 52 6.56 -4.61 6.56
N VAL A 53 5.42 -4.09 7.04
CA VAL A 53 4.46 -3.34 6.23
C VAL A 53 4.64 -1.86 6.52
N LEU A 54 4.89 -1.08 5.48
CA LEU A 54 5.15 0.34 5.55
C LEU A 54 3.94 1.07 4.98
N ILE A 55 3.02 1.46 5.87
CA ILE A 55 1.79 2.14 5.46
C ILE A 55 2.11 3.57 5.02
N ASN A 56 1.56 3.97 3.88
CA ASN A 56 1.69 5.34 3.39
C ASN A 56 0.95 6.27 4.35
N CYS A 57 1.71 7.16 5.00
CA CYS A 57 1.16 8.17 5.90
C CYS A 57 0.70 9.41 5.10
N PRO A 58 -0.54 9.88 5.30
CA PRO A 58 -0.96 11.20 4.83
C PRO A 58 -0.06 12.31 5.39
N ALA A 59 0.21 13.34 4.58
CA ALA A 59 1.11 14.42 4.99
C ALA A 59 0.56 15.25 6.17
N ASP A 60 -0.75 15.25 6.34
CA ASP A 60 -1.49 15.92 7.43
C ASP A 60 -1.68 15.03 8.67
N GLY A 61 -1.17 13.78 8.65
CA GLY A 61 -1.33 12.83 9.74
C GLY A 61 -2.75 12.28 9.92
N SER A 62 -3.63 12.52 8.94
CA SER A 62 -4.99 11.95 8.91
C SER A 62 -4.98 10.43 8.72
N SER A 63 -6.16 9.82 8.75
CA SER A 63 -6.31 8.37 8.54
C SER A 63 -5.72 7.95 7.19
N PRO A 64 -4.90 6.88 7.15
CA PRO A 64 -4.34 6.37 5.89
C PRO A 64 -5.38 5.63 5.02
N VAL A 65 -6.60 5.45 5.54
CA VAL A 65 -7.72 4.79 4.85
C VAL A 65 -8.31 5.74 3.82
N HIS A 66 -8.45 5.28 2.58
CA HIS A 66 -8.99 6.08 1.48
C HIS A 66 -9.54 5.19 0.37
N THR A 67 -10.22 5.77 -0.62
CA THR A 67 -10.58 5.06 -1.86
C THR A 67 -9.47 5.20 -2.90
N SER A 68 -9.22 4.13 -3.67
CA SER A 68 -8.13 4.13 -4.64
C SER A 68 -8.38 5.10 -5.79
N ARG A 69 -7.46 6.04 -6.01
CA ARG A 69 -7.45 6.87 -7.23
C ARG A 69 -6.97 6.11 -8.47
N TYR A 70 -6.26 4.99 -8.26
CA TYR A 70 -5.68 4.19 -9.34
C TYR A 70 -6.70 3.26 -10.01
N ASN A 71 -7.69 2.79 -9.24
CA ASN A 71 -8.83 2.06 -9.76
C ASN A 71 -10.14 2.78 -9.40
N PRO A 72 -10.53 3.84 -10.13
CA PRO A 72 -11.66 4.69 -9.75
C PRO A 72 -13.02 3.97 -9.79
N SER A 73 -13.13 2.81 -10.44
CA SER A 73 -14.32 1.96 -10.41
C SER A 73 -14.43 1.14 -9.13
N ASP A 74 -13.33 0.89 -8.43
CA ASP A 74 -13.32 0.22 -7.14
C ASP A 74 -13.48 1.26 -6.03
N LYS A 75 -14.69 1.28 -5.45
CA LYS A 75 -15.06 2.24 -4.40
C LYS A 75 -14.74 1.74 -2.99
N ARG A 76 -14.15 0.55 -2.86
CA ARG A 76 -13.77 0.01 -1.56
C ARG A 76 -12.67 0.86 -0.94
N GLU A 77 -12.76 0.99 0.38
CA GLU A 77 -11.69 1.59 1.16
C GLU A 77 -10.45 0.70 1.15
N ILE A 78 -9.29 1.34 1.17
CA ILE A 78 -7.99 0.70 1.13
C ILE A 78 -7.00 1.40 2.04
N ILE A 79 -5.98 0.64 2.42
CA ILE A 79 -4.70 1.17 2.89
C ILE A 79 -3.65 0.95 1.81
N SER A 80 -2.95 2.02 1.44
CA SER A 80 -1.80 1.94 0.55
C SER A 80 -0.53 1.67 1.34
N ALA A 81 0.21 0.62 1.00
CA ALA A 81 1.41 0.23 1.72
C ALA A 81 2.53 -0.28 0.80
N LYS A 82 3.77 -0.18 1.29
CA LYS A 82 4.96 -0.84 0.74
C LYS A 82 5.31 -2.05 1.59
N MET A 83 5.78 -3.13 0.96
CA MET A 83 6.21 -4.32 1.67
C MET A 83 7.73 -4.33 1.75
N LYS A 84 8.28 -4.37 2.95
CA LYS A 84 9.71 -4.66 3.18
C LYS A 84 9.88 -6.16 3.30
N LEU A 85 10.62 -6.74 2.37
CA LEU A 85 10.84 -8.18 2.26
C LEU A 85 11.89 -8.64 3.27
N ALA A 86 11.97 -9.96 3.47
CA ALA A 86 12.92 -10.61 4.36
C ALA A 86 14.38 -10.30 4.00
N ASP A 87 14.69 -10.23 2.70
CA ASP A 87 16.00 -9.84 2.16
C ASP A 87 16.35 -8.34 2.38
N GLY A 88 15.42 -7.57 2.96
CA GLY A 88 15.55 -6.14 3.25
C GLY A 88 15.17 -5.22 2.10
N THR A 89 14.89 -5.77 0.91
CA THR A 89 14.40 -5.01 -0.25
C THR A 89 12.95 -4.57 -0.06
N ILE A 90 12.50 -3.63 -0.89
CA ILE A 90 11.11 -3.19 -0.95
C ILE A 90 10.46 -3.84 -2.16
N ALA A 91 9.33 -4.52 -1.94
CA ALA A 91 8.55 -5.10 -3.03
C ALA A 91 8.15 -4.01 -4.04
N PRO A 92 8.18 -4.33 -5.35
CA PRO A 92 7.81 -3.39 -6.38
C PRO A 92 6.33 -3.00 -6.28
N GLY A 93 6.03 -1.74 -6.59
CA GLY A 93 4.67 -1.22 -6.60
C GLY A 93 4.13 -0.87 -5.21
N THR A 94 2.89 -0.41 -5.16
CA THR A 94 2.16 -0.12 -3.92
C THR A 94 1.07 -1.16 -3.79
N HIS A 95 0.95 -1.75 -2.61
CA HIS A 95 -0.09 -2.71 -2.30
C HIS A 95 -1.29 -1.96 -1.72
N HIS A 96 -2.48 -2.23 -2.23
CA HIS A 96 -3.73 -1.78 -1.66
C HIS A 96 -4.32 -2.93 -0.84
N ILE A 97 -4.43 -2.71 0.47
CA ILE A 97 -4.98 -3.67 1.43
C ILE A 97 -6.43 -3.27 1.69
N PHE A 98 -7.36 -4.22 1.57
CA PHE A 98 -8.77 -4.03 1.90
C PHE A 98 -9.04 -4.45 3.34
N VAL A 99 -10.17 -4.01 3.90
CA VAL A 99 -10.54 -4.29 5.30
C VAL A 99 -10.69 -5.79 5.61
N ASP A 100 -10.94 -6.63 4.60
CA ASP A 100 -11.04 -8.09 4.73
C ASP A 100 -9.67 -8.79 4.77
N GLY A 101 -8.57 -8.03 4.72
CA GLY A 101 -7.20 -8.55 4.74
C GLY A 101 -6.70 -9.06 3.39
N LYS A 102 -7.50 -8.97 2.32
CA LYS A 102 -7.02 -9.20 0.95
C LYS A 102 -6.36 -7.93 0.41
N GLY A 103 -5.65 -8.04 -0.70
CA GLY A 103 -5.13 -6.85 -1.35
C GLY A 103 -4.82 -7.02 -2.83
N THR A 104 -4.39 -5.93 -3.46
CA THR A 104 -3.96 -5.88 -4.85
C THR A 104 -2.64 -5.12 -4.98
N SER A 105 -1.81 -5.44 -5.96
CA SER A 105 -0.57 -4.68 -6.27
C SER A 105 -0.61 -4.02 -7.65
N ARG A 106 -1.66 -4.28 -8.44
CA ARG A 106 -1.88 -3.71 -9.79
C ARG A 106 -3.37 -3.65 -10.13
N LYS A 107 -3.72 -2.83 -11.12
CA LYS A 107 -5.11 -2.59 -11.53
C LYS A 107 -5.70 -3.86 -12.16
N GLY A 108 -6.98 -4.11 -11.91
CA GLY A 108 -7.72 -5.24 -12.49
C GLY A 108 -7.33 -6.60 -11.92
N GLN A 109 -6.50 -6.64 -10.88
CA GLN A 109 -6.16 -7.90 -10.22
C GLN A 109 -7.22 -8.30 -9.20
N THR A 110 -7.53 -9.59 -9.15
CA THR A 110 -8.37 -10.14 -8.09
C THR A 110 -7.69 -9.96 -6.72
N PRO A 111 -8.41 -9.45 -5.71
CA PRO A 111 -7.92 -9.37 -4.35
C PRO A 111 -7.56 -10.76 -3.81
N LYS A 112 -6.38 -10.86 -3.22
CA LYS A 112 -5.90 -12.03 -2.47
C LYS A 112 -5.14 -11.53 -1.27
#